data_AF-A0A5N5PER5-F1
#
_entry.id   AF-A0A5N5PER5-F1
#
_cell.length_a   1.000
_cell.length_b   1.000
_cell.length_c   1.000
_cell.angle_alpha   90.00
_cell.angle_beta   90.00
_cell.angle_gamma   90.00
#
_symmetry.space_group_name_H-M   'P 1'
#
loop_
_entity.id
_entity.type
_entity.pdbx_description
1 polymer ?
#
loop_
_entity_poly.entity_id
_entity_poly.type
_entity_poly.pdbx_seq_one_letter_code
_entity_poly.pdbx_strand_id
1 'polypeptide(L)'
;MAPRKDNLEDAPSGEVHDNSYVSKGDDAKVNPVVSDDAPVEDPIDDNTADTDAQLDRDDKEAIDKSNIIKGDRTRHAKPVATYREPGDEEGLPSGEDGTSSTSTTDQVLKS
;
A
#
# COMPACT_ATOMS: atom_id res chain seq x y z
N MET A 1 58.75 5.95 12.61
CA MET A 1 58.48 4.86 11.65
C MET A 1 57.13 5.17 11.02
N ALA A 2 57.10 5.64 9.77
CA ALA A 2 55.83 5.84 9.05
C ALA A 2 55.39 4.50 8.43
N PRO A 3 54.09 4.17 8.37
CA PRO A 3 53.62 2.95 7.72
C PRO A 3 53.92 3.02 6.22
N ARG A 4 54.41 1.91 5.66
CA ARG A 4 54.64 1.78 4.22
C ARG A 4 53.29 1.74 3.52
N LYS A 5 53.14 2.54 2.46
CA LYS A 5 52.02 2.48 1.52
C LYS A 5 52.27 1.29 0.61
N ASP A 6 51.92 0.10 1.09
CA ASP A 6 52.00 -1.10 0.28
C ASP A 6 50.75 -1.13 -0.64
N ASN A 7 50.94 -0.70 -1.89
CA ASN A 7 50.14 -0.95 -3.11
C ASN A 7 48.69 -1.47 -2.93
N LEU A 8 47.80 -0.67 -2.36
CA LEU A 8 46.35 -0.95 -2.45
C LEU A 8 45.81 -0.78 -3.89
N GLU A 9 46.60 -0.14 -4.77
CA GLU A 9 46.24 0.20 -6.16
C GLU A 9 46.43 -0.95 -7.16
N ASP A 10 47.13 -2.02 -6.79
CA ASP A 10 47.46 -3.16 -7.68
C ASP A 10 46.66 -4.44 -7.35
N ALA A 11 45.73 -4.35 -6.39
CA ALA A 11 44.78 -5.42 -6.12
C ALA A 11 43.62 -5.32 -7.12
N PRO A 12 43.19 -6.42 -7.76
CA PRO A 12 41.99 -6.41 -8.58
C PRO A 12 40.79 -6.00 -7.71
N SER A 13 39.91 -5.13 -8.21
CA SER A 13 38.79 -4.58 -7.44
C SER A 13 37.82 -5.66 -6.91
N GLY A 14 37.83 -6.85 -7.52
CA GLY A 14 36.91 -7.94 -7.17
C GLY A 14 35.47 -7.71 -7.66
N GLU A 15 35.21 -6.56 -8.29
CA GLU A 15 33.93 -6.23 -8.91
C GLU A 15 33.81 -6.99 -10.25
N VAL A 16 32.81 -7.85 -10.35
CA VAL A 16 32.51 -8.63 -11.56
C VAL A 16 31.30 -8.01 -12.22
N HIS A 17 31.51 -7.23 -13.28
CA HIS A 17 30.43 -6.69 -14.10
C HIS A 17 30.13 -7.68 -15.23
N ASP A 18 29.03 -8.43 -15.10
CA ASP A 18 28.49 -9.27 -16.18
C ASP A 18 27.10 -8.76 -16.56
N ASN A 19 26.82 -8.64 -17.85
CA ASN A 19 25.52 -8.24 -18.38
C ASN A 19 24.95 -9.29 -19.36
N SER A 20 25.51 -10.51 -19.34
CA SER A 20 25.10 -11.60 -20.22
C SER A 20 23.64 -12.02 -20.01
N TYR A 21 23.12 -11.85 -18.80
CA TYR A 21 21.75 -12.17 -18.38
C TYR A 21 20.72 -11.06 -18.67
N VAL A 22 21.16 -9.87 -19.11
CA VAL A 22 20.26 -8.73 -19.41
C VAL A 22 19.36 -9.08 -20.59
N SER A 23 18.07 -8.78 -20.46
CA SER A 23 17.06 -9.07 -21.49
C SER A 23 17.36 -8.37 -22.83
N LYS A 24 17.09 -9.06 -23.95
CA LYS A 24 17.34 -8.55 -25.31
C LYS A 24 16.14 -8.82 -26.21
N GLY A 25 15.95 -7.98 -27.24
CA GLY A 25 14.93 -8.22 -28.26
C GLY A 25 13.50 -8.28 -27.70
N ASP A 26 12.74 -9.30 -28.09
CA ASP A 26 11.34 -9.45 -27.67
C ASP A 26 11.17 -9.81 -26.18
N ASP A 27 12.20 -10.39 -25.54
CA ASP A 27 12.19 -10.77 -24.12
C ASP A 27 12.12 -9.54 -23.19
N ALA A 28 12.60 -8.37 -23.65
CA ALA A 28 12.54 -7.12 -22.90
C ALA A 28 11.12 -6.53 -22.77
N LYS A 29 10.13 -7.06 -23.51
CA LYS A 29 8.77 -6.49 -23.58
C LYS A 29 7.85 -6.93 -22.45
N VAL A 30 8.15 -8.04 -21.76
CA VAL A 30 7.27 -8.63 -20.75
C VAL A 30 7.80 -8.42 -19.33
N ASN A 31 9.10 -8.60 -19.12
CA ASN A 31 9.74 -8.29 -17.84
C ASN A 31 11.26 -8.15 -18.04
N PRO A 32 11.77 -6.95 -18.39
CA PRO A 32 13.16 -6.79 -18.73
C PRO A 32 14.05 -6.96 -17.50
N VAL A 33 14.95 -7.93 -17.56
CA VAL A 33 16.07 -8.02 -16.62
C VAL A 33 17.08 -6.95 -17.00
N VAL A 34 17.41 -6.08 -16.05
CA VAL A 34 18.34 -4.93 -16.20
C VAL A 34 19.75 -5.30 -15.72
N SER A 35 20.75 -4.51 -16.12
CA SER A 35 22.15 -4.68 -15.69
C SER A 35 22.34 -4.39 -14.20
N ASP A 36 23.38 -4.95 -13.60
CA ASP A 36 23.76 -4.66 -12.20
C ASP A 36 24.01 -3.16 -11.96
N ASP A 37 24.60 -2.47 -12.94
CA ASP A 37 24.91 -1.04 -12.84
C ASP A 37 23.76 -0.13 -13.29
N ALA A 38 22.56 -0.69 -13.53
CA ALA A 38 21.42 0.12 -13.95
C ALA A 38 21.04 1.12 -12.84
N PRO A 39 20.87 2.41 -13.14
CA PRO A 39 20.40 3.37 -12.15
C PRO A 39 19.00 2.97 -11.70
N VAL A 40 18.81 2.88 -10.38
CA VAL A 40 17.51 2.65 -9.76
C VAL A 40 16.96 4.02 -9.37
N GLU A 41 15.73 4.28 -9.80
CA GLU A 41 15.02 5.50 -9.39
C GLU A 41 14.77 5.46 -7.88
N ASP A 42 15.22 6.49 -7.18
CA ASP A 42 14.88 6.68 -5.78
C ASP A 42 13.43 7.19 -5.70
N PRO A 43 12.52 6.49 -5.01
CA PRO A 43 11.16 6.99 -4.81
C PRO A 43 11.10 8.27 -3.96
N ILE A 44 12.21 8.67 -3.33
CA ILE A 44 12.32 9.84 -2.48
C ILE A 44 12.79 11.04 -3.31
N ASP A 45 11.99 12.12 -3.33
CA ASP A 45 12.42 13.41 -3.88
C ASP A 45 13.15 14.20 -2.81
N ASP A 46 14.47 14.34 -2.97
CA ASP A 46 15.37 15.09 -2.09
C ASP A 46 14.87 16.50 -1.74
N ASN A 47 14.10 17.15 -2.62
CA ASN A 47 13.59 18.50 -2.37
C ASN A 47 12.40 18.53 -1.40
N THR A 48 11.75 17.39 -1.18
CA THR A 48 10.56 17.25 -0.31
C THR A 48 10.79 16.30 0.86
N ALA A 49 11.86 15.52 0.82
CA ALA A 49 12.24 14.54 1.82
C ALA A 49 12.95 15.16 3.04
N ASP A 50 12.33 16.19 3.62
CA ASP A 50 12.83 16.84 4.83
C ASP A 50 12.20 16.21 6.08
N THR A 51 12.97 15.37 6.77
CA THR A 51 12.52 14.68 7.98
C THR A 51 12.31 15.64 9.15
N ASP A 52 13.06 16.74 9.22
CA ASP A 52 12.89 17.75 10.27
C ASP A 52 11.54 18.46 10.06
N ALA A 53 11.23 18.84 8.82
CA ALA A 53 9.94 19.43 8.47
C ALA A 53 8.76 18.45 8.64
N GLN A 54 8.98 17.15 8.46
CA GLN A 54 7.97 16.12 8.72
C GLN A 54 7.69 15.96 10.21
N LEU A 55 8.73 15.84 11.04
CA LEU A 55 8.59 15.74 12.50
C LEU A 55 7.88 16.96 13.09
N ASP A 56 8.23 18.15 12.60
CA ASP A 56 7.60 19.40 13.00
C ASP A 56 6.10 19.45 12.70
N ARG A 57 5.64 18.82 11.61
CA ARG A 57 4.21 18.72 11.29
C ARG A 57 3.54 17.70 12.19
N ASP A 58 4.16 16.54 12.35
CA ASP A 58 3.66 15.45 13.19
C ASP A 58 3.48 15.92 14.65
N ASP A 59 4.43 16.68 15.19
CA ASP A 59 4.34 17.24 16.54
C ASP A 59 3.16 18.23 16.69
N LYS A 60 2.90 19.03 15.66
CA LYS A 60 1.77 19.97 15.64
C LYS A 60 0.44 19.20 15.54
N GLU A 61 0.37 18.18 14.70
CA GLU A 61 -0.81 17.32 14.53
C GLU A 61 -1.10 16.48 15.77
N ALA A 62 -0.07 15.94 16.42
CA ALA A 62 -0.21 15.13 17.64
C ALA A 62 -0.79 15.92 18.82
N ILE A 63 -0.47 17.21 18.91
CA ILE A 63 -0.98 18.11 19.95
C ILE A 63 -2.37 18.67 19.58
N ASP A 64 -2.77 18.61 18.31
CA ASP A 64 -4.04 19.15 17.85
C ASP A 64 -5.24 18.38 18.41
N LYS A 65 -5.94 19.03 19.34
CA LYS A 65 -7.15 18.50 19.98
C LYS A 65 -8.39 18.63 19.10
N SER A 66 -8.31 19.30 17.95
CA SER A 66 -9.45 19.48 17.04
C SER A 66 -9.92 18.14 16.42
N ASN A 67 -8.97 17.23 16.18
CA ASN A 67 -9.19 15.88 15.67
C ASN A 67 -9.65 14.89 16.75
N ILE A 68 -9.66 15.31 18.03
CA ILE A 68 -10.18 14.49 19.12
C ILE A 68 -11.70 14.63 19.16
N ILE A 69 -12.41 13.50 19.23
CA ILE A 69 -13.86 13.47 19.43
C ILE A 69 -14.18 14.33 20.68
N LYS A 70 -14.92 15.42 20.47
CA LYS A 70 -15.27 16.36 21.54
C LYS A 70 -16.27 15.70 22.49
N GLY A 71 -15.88 15.51 23.75
CA GLY A 71 -16.72 14.96 24.81
C GLY A 71 -15.95 14.10 25.80
N ASP A 72 -16.62 13.64 26.86
CA ASP A 72 -16.10 12.54 27.67
C ASP A 72 -16.03 11.28 26.80
N ARG A 73 -15.06 10.42 27.13
CA ARG A 73 -14.81 9.14 26.45
C ARG A 73 -16.14 8.41 26.24
N THR A 74 -16.31 7.70 25.13
CA THR A 74 -17.47 6.80 24.88
C THR A 74 -17.67 5.74 25.97
N ARG A 75 -16.73 5.62 26.91
CA ARG A 75 -16.90 4.86 28.16
C ARG A 75 -18.13 5.36 28.90
N HIS A 76 -19.13 4.48 29.02
CA HIS A 76 -20.43 4.72 29.67
C HIS A 76 -21.39 5.61 28.90
N ALA A 77 -21.05 6.07 27.69
CA ALA A 77 -22.02 6.70 26.80
C ALA A 77 -23.07 5.65 26.40
N LYS A 78 -24.35 5.99 26.57
CA LYS A 78 -25.45 5.12 26.13
C LYS A 78 -25.39 5.03 24.59
N PRO A 79 -25.46 3.82 24.00
CA PRO A 79 -25.46 3.69 22.56
C PRO A 79 -26.66 4.45 21.98
N VAL A 80 -26.44 5.16 20.87
CA VAL A 80 -27.47 5.98 20.20
C VAL A 80 -28.62 5.09 19.69
N ALA A 81 -28.31 3.85 19.33
CA ALA A 81 -29.27 2.82 19.01
C ALA A 81 -28.77 1.46 19.52
N THR A 82 -29.67 0.64 20.05
CA THR A 82 -29.45 -0.79 20.25
C THR A 82 -29.97 -1.54 19.03
N TYR A 83 -29.32 -2.66 18.69
CA TYR A 83 -29.81 -3.52 17.62
C TYR A 83 -31.28 -3.89 17.87
N ARG A 84 -32.13 -3.61 16.88
CA ARG A 84 -33.51 -4.08 16.84
C ARG A 84 -33.53 -5.25 15.87
N GLU A 85 -33.83 -6.43 16.39
CA GLU A 85 -34.04 -7.60 15.54
C GLU A 85 -35.16 -7.28 14.53
N PRO A 86 -34.94 -7.55 13.23
CA PRO A 86 -35.99 -7.41 12.24
C PRO A 86 -37.17 -8.30 12.61
N GLY A 87 -38.39 -7.80 12.41
CA GLY A 87 -39.60 -8.60 12.54
C GLY A 87 -39.59 -9.80 11.59
N ASP A 88 -40.47 -10.76 11.86
CA ASP A 88 -40.72 -11.91 10.99
C ASP A 88 -40.99 -11.54 9.52
N GLU A 89 -41.57 -10.37 9.29
CA GLU A 89 -41.87 -9.83 7.95
C GLU A 89 -40.83 -8.82 7.43
N GLU A 90 -39.87 -8.39 8.26
CA GLU A 90 -38.92 -7.32 7.92
C GLU A 90 -37.71 -7.89 7.17
N GLY A 91 -37.59 -7.57 5.88
CA GLY A 91 -36.49 -8.04 5.02
C GLY A 91 -36.81 -9.29 4.21
N LEU A 92 -38.00 -9.89 4.41
CA LEU A 92 -38.53 -10.89 3.49
C LEU A 92 -39.05 -10.20 2.22
N PRO A 93 -38.84 -10.81 1.03
CA PRO A 93 -39.46 -10.32 -0.19
C PRO A 93 -40.99 -10.35 -0.04
N SER A 94 -41.68 -9.32 -0.53
CA SER A 94 -43.15 -9.27 -0.57
C SER A 94 -43.66 -10.36 -1.52
N GLY A 95 -43.86 -11.55 -0.98
CA GLY A 95 -44.17 -12.75 -1.74
C GLY A 95 -44.43 -13.88 -0.76
N GLU A 96 -45.58 -13.82 -0.10
CA GLU A 96 -46.13 -14.87 0.77
C GLU A 96 -46.41 -16.20 0.02
N ASP A 97 -46.08 -16.23 -1.27
CA ASP A 97 -46.35 -17.33 -2.21
C ASP A 97 -45.20 -18.36 -2.30
N GLY A 98 -44.13 -18.20 -1.50
CA GLY A 98 -42.99 -19.12 -1.49
C GLY A 98 -42.14 -19.10 -2.77
N THR A 99 -42.27 -18.06 -3.60
CA THR A 99 -41.49 -17.91 -4.83
C THR A 99 -40.18 -17.16 -4.55
N SER A 100 -39.05 -17.79 -4.88
CA SER A 100 -37.76 -17.12 -4.81
C SER A 100 -37.64 -16.08 -5.93
N SER A 101 -37.17 -14.87 -5.64
CA SER A 101 -36.93 -13.84 -6.66
C SER A 101 -35.68 -14.21 -7.47
N THR A 102 -35.85 -14.79 -8.66
CA THR A 102 -34.77 -14.86 -9.64
C THR A 102 -34.66 -13.50 -10.33
N SER A 103 -33.57 -12.78 -10.14
CA SER A 103 -33.29 -11.54 -10.86
C SER A 103 -33.15 -11.84 -12.36
N THR A 104 -34.08 -11.34 -13.17
CA THR A 104 -34.21 -11.52 -14.64
C THR A 104 -33.07 -10.89 -15.46
N THR A 105 -31.85 -10.76 -14.92
CA THR A 105 -30.69 -10.30 -15.70
C THR A 105 -29.90 -11.47 -16.31
N ASP A 106 -30.02 -12.69 -15.78
CA ASP A 106 -29.15 -13.82 -16.16
C ASP A 106 -29.79 -14.88 -17.08
N GLN A 107 -31.02 -14.68 -17.58
CA GLN A 107 -31.69 -15.65 -18.47
C GLN A 107 -31.64 -15.34 -19.97
N VAL A 108 -30.94 -14.29 -20.40
CA VAL A 108 -30.90 -13.91 -21.85
C VAL A 108 -29.69 -14.50 -22.60
N LEU A 109 -28.78 -15.23 -21.94
CA LEU A 109 -27.54 -15.73 -22.57
C LEU A 109 -27.33 -17.25 -22.42
N LYS A 110 -28.34 -18.06 -22.68
CA LYS A 110 -28.13 -19.48 -23.05
C LYS A 110 -29.11 -19.89 -24.16
N SER A 111 -28.70 -19.64 -25.39
CA SER A 111 -29.03 -20.51 -26.54
C SER A 111 -28.45 -21.90 -26.34
#